data_AF-A0A4R0D6P5-F1
#
_entry.id   AF-A0A4R0D6P5-F1
#
_cell.length_a   1.000
_cell.length_b   1.000
_cell.length_c   1.000
_cell.angle_alpha   90.00
_cell.angle_beta   90.00
_cell.angle_gamma   90.00
#
_symmetry.space_group_name_H-M   'P 1'
#
loop_
_entity.id
_entity.type
_entity.pdbx_description
1 polymer ?
#
loop_
_entity_poly.entity_id
_entity_poly.type
_entity_poly.pdbx_seq_one_letter_code
_entity_poly.pdbx_strand_id
1 'polypeptide(L)' 'MNDFKTGNRVYVEFLSESGTEFSRTYFKGKGVIDLVDDYYIFGRLDTGEPFMCPFNCVKHIEK' A
#
# COMPACT_ATOMS: atom_id res chain seq x y z
N MET A 1 1.34 -14.31 -10.40
CA MET A 1 0.49 -14.57 -9.23
C MET A 1 1.13 -13.81 -8.08
N ASN A 2 0.53 -12.70 -7.66
CA ASN A 2 1.12 -11.90 -6.60
C ASN A 2 0.81 -12.59 -5.26
N ASP A 3 1.82 -12.92 -4.47
CA ASP A 3 1.69 -13.67 -3.21
C ASP A 3 1.28 -12.75 -2.04
N PHE A 4 0.46 -11.73 -2.31
CA PHE A 4 -0.02 -10.83 -1.28
C PHE A 4 -1.20 -11.50 -0.57
N LYS A 5 -1.06 -11.68 0.74
CA LYS A 5 -2.10 -12.20 1.61
C LYS A 5 -2.21 -11.32 2.85
N THR A 6 -3.36 -11.39 3.51
CA THR A 6 -3.56 -10.77 4.82
C THR A 6 -2.49 -11.18 5.82
N GLY A 7 -1.96 -10.20 6.55
CA GLY A 7 -0.84 -10.38 7.47
C GLY A 7 0.55 -10.34 6.84
N ASN A 8 0.69 -10.33 5.50
CA ASN A 8 2.00 -10.10 4.88
C ASN A 8 2.47 -8.67 5.11
N ARG A 9 3.79 -8.54 5.31
CA ARG A 9 4.46 -7.24 5.34
C ARG A 9 4.79 -6.80 3.94
N VAL A 10 4.42 -5.57 3.63
CA VAL A 10 4.65 -4.97 2.33
C VAL A 10 5.22 -3.58 2.49
N TYR A 11 5.90 -3.14 1.45
CA TYR A 11 6.38 -1.78 1.34
C TYR A 11 5.59 -1.10 0.23
N VAL A 12 4.91 -0.03 0.57
CA VAL A 12 4.16 0.77 -0.39
C VAL A 12 4.91 2.05 -0.68
N GLU A 13 4.98 2.37 -1.96
CA GLU A 13 5.64 3.58 -2.45
C GLU A 13 4.88 4.07 -3.66
N PHE A 14 3.97 5.01 -3.43
CA PHE A 14 3.17 5.59 -4.50
C PHE A 14 2.91 7.07 -4.26
N LEU A 15 2.83 7.81 -5.37
CA LEU A 15 2.34 9.17 -5.38
C LEU A 15 0.82 9.07 -5.51
N SER A 16 0.07 9.54 -4.52
CA SER A 16 -1.39 9.64 -4.69
C SER A 16 -1.68 10.70 -5.74
N GLU A 17 -2.21 10.28 -6.89
CA GLU A 17 -2.69 11.16 -7.96
C GLU A 17 -4.11 11.68 -7.67
N SER A 18 -4.46 11.84 -6.39
CA SER A 18 -5.74 12.43 -5.98
C SER A 18 -5.73 13.94 -6.22
N GLY A 19 -5.81 14.34 -7.49
CA GLY A 19 -6.86 15.20 -8.06
C GLY A 19 -7.25 16.49 -7.35
N THR A 20 -6.41 17.06 -6.48
CA THR A 20 -6.49 18.46 -6.07
C THR A 20 -5.10 19.04 -6.07
N GLU A 21 -4.94 20.22 -6.65
CA GLU A 21 -3.67 20.91 -6.93
C GLU A 21 -2.75 21.13 -5.72
N PHE A 22 -3.16 20.76 -4.51
CA PHE A 22 -2.54 21.17 -3.25
C PHE A 22 -1.88 20.06 -2.44
N SER A 23 -1.97 18.78 -2.80
CA SER A 23 -1.30 17.73 -2.02
C SER A 23 -0.92 16.51 -2.85
N ARG A 24 0.25 16.58 -3.48
CA ARG A 24 0.98 15.39 -3.95
C ARG A 24 1.48 14.62 -2.72
N THR A 25 0.59 13.89 -2.07
CA THR A 25 0.96 13.10 -0.89
C THR A 25 1.73 11.87 -1.35
N TYR A 26 3.02 11.85 -1.02
CA TYR A 26 3.88 10.71 -1.28
C TYR A 26 3.71 9.71 -0.15
N PHE A 27 3.05 8.60 -0.43
CA PHE A 27 2.90 7.51 0.51
C PHE A 27 4.10 6.59 0.37
N LYS A 28 4.97 6.60 1.38
CA LYS A 28 6.17 5.75 1.46
C LYS A 28 6.23 5.11 2.83
N GLY A 29 6.09 3.80 2.91
CA GLY A 29 6.11 3.14 4.21
C GLY A 29 6.05 1.63 4.14
N LYS A 30 6.53 1.01 5.21
CA LYS A 30 6.27 -0.40 5.48
C LYS A 30 4.92 -0.51 6.19
N GLY A 31 4.21 -1.59 5.93
CA GLY A 31 2.92 -1.85 6.51
C GLY A 31 2.54 -3.31 6.45
N VAL A 32 1.38 -3.62 7.01
CA VAL A 32 0.77 -4.95 7.01
C VAL A 32 -0.51 -4.90 6.21
N ILE A 33 -0.74 -5.95 5.42
CA ILE A 33 -1.97 -6.10 4.65
C ILE A 33 -3.10 -6.55 5.58
N ASP A 34 -4.18 -5.77 5.61
CA ASP A 34 -5.42 -6.08 6.35
C ASP A 34 -6.49 -6.72 5.44
N LEU A 35 -6.46 -6.43 4.14
CA LEU A 35 -7.36 -7.04 3.15
C LEU A 35 -6.71 -7.04 1.76
N VAL A 36 -6.95 -8.11 0.99
CA VAL A 36 -6.59 -8.19 -0.43
C VAL A 36 -7.87 -8.37 -1.22
N ASP A 37 -8.11 -7.46 -2.16
CA ASP A 37 -9.15 -7.54 -3.17
C ASP A 37 -8.51 -7.87 -4.53
N ASP A 38 -9.31 -8.19 -5.55
CA ASP A 38 -8.81 -8.56 -6.89
C ASP A 38 -8.01 -7.45 -7.57
N TYR A 39 -8.26 -6.18 -7.22
CA TYR A 39 -7.59 -5.02 -7.82
C TYR A 39 -6.79 -4.18 -6.83
N TYR A 40 -7.15 -4.24 -5.54
CA TYR A 40 -6.61 -3.35 -4.52
C TYR A 40 -6.15 -4.10 -3.28
N ILE A 41 -5.09 -3.60 -2.67
CA ILE A 41 -4.61 -4.04 -1.36
C ILE A 41 -4.94 -2.94 -0.36
N PHE A 42 -5.53 -3.34 0.74
CA PHE A 42 -5.78 -2.49 1.89
C PHE A 42 -4.90 -2.96 3.04
N GLY A 43 -4.37 -2.00 3.79
CA GLY A 43 -3.57 -2.31 4.94
C GLY A 43 -3.31 -1.09 5.79
N ARG A 44 -2.42 -1.27 6.76
CA ARG A 44 -1.99 -0.22 7.66
C ARG A 44 -0.48 -0.09 7.65
N LEU A 45 0.01 1.12 7.47
CA LEU A 45 1.42 1.45 7.63
C LEU A 45 1.83 1.27 9.10
N ASP A 46 3.12 1.03 9.33
CA ASP A 46 3.70 1.01 10.68
C ASP A 46 3.50 2.36 11.41
N THR A 47 3.27 3.46 10.68
CA THR A 47 2.91 4.78 11.23
C THR A 47 1.49 4.83 11.79
N GLY A 48 0.67 3.81 11.53
CA GLY A 48 -0.74 3.73 11.92
C GLY A 48 -1.72 4.22 10.85
N GLU A 49 -1.23 4.80 9.75
CA GLU A 49 -2.06 5.29 8.67
C GLU A 49 -2.60 4.13 7.81
N PRO A 50 -3.92 4.08 7.53
CA PRO A 50 -4.45 3.13 6.57
C PRO A 50 -4.02 3.51 5.16
N PHE A 51 -3.73 2.51 4.33
CA PHE A 51 -3.42 2.69 2.92
C PHE A 51 -4.32 1.81 2.06
N MET A 52 -4.62 2.32 0.86
CA MET A 52 -5.28 1.61 -0.22
C MET A 52 -4.42 1.80 -1.46
N CYS A 53 -3.97 0.71 -2.07
CA CYS A 53 -3.11 0.80 -3.23
C CYS A 53 -3.35 -0.37 -4.20
N PRO A 54 -3.36 -0.14 -5.52
CA PRO A 54 -3.36 -1.24 -6.47
C PRO A 54 -2.06 -2.05 -6.36
N PHE A 55 -2.12 -3.33 -6.76
CA PHE A 55 -0.97 -4.24 -6.75
C PHE A 55 0.31 -3.66 -7.36
N ASN A 56 0.18 -2.76 -8.33
CA ASN A 56 1.30 -2.18 -9.05
C ASN A 56 2.19 -1.26 -8.19
N CYS A 57 1.70 -0.71 -7.09
CA CYS A 57 2.49 0.16 -6.22
C CYS A 57 2.84 -0.45 -4.85
N VAL A 58 2.62 -1.76 -4.71
CA VAL A 58 3.01 -2.54 -3.53
C VAL A 58 4.23 -3.39 -3.90
N LYS A 59 5.29 -3.30 -3.09
CA LYS A 59 6.50 -4.11 -3.22
C LYS A 59 6.54 -5.13 -2.08
N HIS A 60 6.90 -6.37 -2.40
CA HIS A 60 7.23 -7.36 -1.38
C HIS A 60 8.48 -6.92 -0.62
N ILE A 61 8.43 -7.00 0.70
CA ILE A 61 9.62 -6.91 1.53
C ILE A 61 10.08 -8.35 1.70
N GLU A 62 10.94 -8.83 0.80
CA GLU A 62 11.66 -10.07 1.08
C GLU A 62 12.53 -9.86 2.32
N LYS A 63 12.56 -10.90 3.16
CA LYS A 63 13.11 -10.86 4.51
C LYS A 63 14.63 -10.93 4.50
#